data_AF-A0A444XIN0-F1
#
_entry.id   AF-A0A444XIN0-F1
#
_cell.length_a   1.000
_cell.length_b   1.000
_cell.length_c   1.000
_cell.angle_alpha   90.00
_cell.angle_beta   90.00
_cell.angle_gamma   90.00
#
_symmetry.space_group_name_H-M   'P 1'
#
loop_
_entity.id
_entity.type
_entity.pdbx_description
1 polymer ?
#
loop_
_entity_poly.entity_id
_entity_poly.type
_entity_poly.pdbx_seq_one_letter_code
_entity_poly.pdbx_strand_id
1 'polypeptide(L)' 'MGVGNLAAAKYVKESILKEIPSAKVDAMELDLSSFEFVKKFASEFNSSGLPLNILINNAGIMACPFMLSKDNIEL' A
#
# COMPACT_ATOMS: atom_id res chain seq x y z
N MET A 1 2.00 -1.67 5.70
CA MET A 1 1.63 -2.24 4.38
C MET A 1 0.97 -1.14 3.57
N GLY A 2 1.53 -0.80 2.40
CA GLY A 2 0.86 0.11 1.45
C GLY A 2 -0.27 -0.62 0.73
N VAL A 3 -1.47 -0.04 0.71
CA VAL A 3 -2.68 -0.66 0.13
C VAL A 3 -3.51 0.35 -0.67
N GLY A 4 -4.07 -0.09 -1.80
CA GLY A 4 -4.98 0.73 -2.61
C GLY A 4 -6.42 0.80 -2.09
N ASN A 5 -6.79 -0.02 -1.10
CA ASN A 5 -8.12 -0.01 -0.49
C ASN A 5 -8.01 -0.29 1.02
N LEU A 6 -8.23 0.75 1.83
CA LEU A 6 -8.14 0.66 3.29
C LEU A 6 -9.26 -0.19 3.92
N ALA A 7 -10.45 -0.21 3.33
CA ALA A 7 -11.56 -1.02 3.85
C ALA A 7 -11.25 -2.52 3.72
N ALA A 8 -10.80 -2.96 2.54
CA ALA A 8 -10.35 -4.34 2.31
C ALA A 8 -9.17 -4.70 3.23
N ALA A 9 -8.20 -3.80 3.38
CA ALA A 9 -7.05 -4.02 4.25
C ALA A 9 -7.43 -4.15 5.73
N LYS A 10 -8.48 -3.47 6.19
CA LYS A 10 -9.00 -3.62 7.56
C LYS A 10 -9.47 -5.05 7.81
N TYR A 11 -10.24 -5.64 6.90
CA TYR A 11 -10.68 -7.03 7.03
C TYR A 11 -9.50 -8.01 7.05
N VAL A 12 -8.50 -7.81 6.19
CA VAL A 12 -7.29 -8.65 6.17
C VAL A 12 -6.50 -8.51 7.47
N LYS A 13 -6.33 -7.29 7.99
CA LYS A 13 -5.68 -7.04 9.29
C LYS A 13 -6.40 -7.79 10.41
N GLU A 14 -7.73 -7.73 10.45
CA GLU A 14 -8.53 -8.45 11.45
C GLU A 14 -8.37 -9.97 11.34
N SER A 15 -8.34 -10.53 10.12
CA SER A 15 -8.07 -11.97 9.92
C SER A 15 -6.68 -12.37 10.39
N ILE A 16 -5.65 -11.59 10.06
CA ILE A 16 -4.27 -11.87 10.51
C ILE A 16 -4.19 -11.83 12.04
N LEU A 17 -4.82 -10.86 12.69
CA LEU A 17 -4.80 -10.73 14.15
C LEU A 17 -5.60 -11.84 14.86
N LYS A 18 -6.61 -12.42 14.20
CA LYS A 18 -7.32 -13.60 14.72
C LYS A 18 -6.42 -14.84 14.71
N GLU A 19 -5.64 -15.03 13.65
CA GLU A 19 -4.74 -16.17 13.50
C GLU A 19 -3.45 -16.00 14.32
N ILE A 20 -2.91 -14.78 14.37
CA ILE A 20 -1.66 -14.43 15.06
C ILE A 20 -1.90 -13.18 15.93
N PRO A 21 -2.40 -13.34 17.17
CA PRO A 21 -2.75 -12.21 18.04
C PRO A 21 -1.61 -11.26 18.39
N SER A 22 -0.36 -11.72 18.30
CA SER A 22 0.84 -10.92 18.56
C SER A 22 1.39 -10.21 17.33
N ALA A 23 0.80 -10.42 16.14
CA ALA A 23 1.27 -9.79 14.91
C ALA A 23 1.12 -8.26 14.98
N LYS A 24 2.14 -7.57 14.47
CA LYS A 24 2.13 -6.10 14.33
C LYS A 24 1.91 -5.76 12.88
N VAL A 25 0.70 -5.34 12.54
CA VAL A 25 0.29 -5.07 11.16
C VAL A 25 -0.39 -3.72 11.07
N ASP A 26 0.16 -2.84 10.25
CA ASP A 26 -0.44 -1.55 9.93
C ASP A 26 -0.70 -1.44 8.43
N ALA A 27 -1.82 -0.83 8.08
CA ALA A 27 -2.21 -0.54 6.71
C ALA A 27 -2.15 0.98 6.51
N MET A 28 -1.54 1.39 5.40
CA MET A 28 -1.38 2.78 5.01
C MET A 28 -1.81 2.92 3.55
N GLU A 29 -2.45 4.03 3.22
CA GLU A 29 -2.92 4.30 1.86
C GLU A 29 -1.73 4.40 0.89
N LEU A 30 -1.81 3.66 -0.22
CA LEU A 30 -0.85 3.74 -1.30
C LEU A 30 -1.53 3.44 -2.62
N ASP A 31 -1.54 4.43 -3.52
CA ASP A 31 -1.92 4.27 -4.91
C ASP A 31 -0.67 4.39 -5.78
N LEU A 32 -0.27 3.29 -6.42
CA LEU A 32 0.91 3.25 -7.30
C LEU A 32 0.65 3.90 -8.66
N SER A 33 -0.61 4.21 -9.00
CA SER A 33 -0.96 4.95 -10.21
C SER A 33 -0.80 6.47 -10.07
N SER A 34 -0.21 6.94 -8.96
CA SER A 34 0.05 8.36 -8.75
C SER A 34 1.30 8.62 -7.93
N PHE A 35 2.25 9.38 -8.50
CA PHE A 35 3.47 9.77 -7.81
C PHE A 35 3.22 10.69 -6.60
N GLU A 36 2.14 11.47 -6.61
CA GLU A 36 1.70 12.24 -5.44
C GLU A 36 1.44 11.31 -4.25
N PHE A 37 0.66 10.25 -4.47
CA PHE A 37 0.32 9.27 -3.43
C PHE A 37 1.55 8.48 -2.98
N VAL A 38 2.45 8.11 -3.90
CA VAL A 38 3.71 7.44 -3.55
C VAL A 38 4.57 8.33 -2.64
N LYS A 39 4.71 9.63 -2.97
CA LYS A 39 5.47 10.58 -2.14
C LYS A 39 4.82 10.80 -0.78
N LYS A 40 3.49 10.92 -0.73
CA LYS A 40 2.72 11.03 0.52
C LYS A 40 2.97 9.82 1.42
N PHE A 41 2.81 8.60 0.89
CA PHE A 41 3.06 7.36 1.63
C PHE A 41 4.50 7.30 2.17
N ALA A 42 5.50 7.63 1.34
CA ALA A 42 6.90 7.62 1.77
C ALA A 42 7.15 8.65 2.89
N SER A 43 6.56 9.84 2.79
CA SER A 43 6.64 10.88 3.83
C SER A 43 6.00 10.44 5.14
N GLU A 44 4.81 9.83 5.09
CA GLU A 44 4.11 9.31 6.27
C GLU A 44 4.88 8.16 6.90
N PHE A 45 5.41 7.23 6.10
CA PHE A 45 6.22 6.13 6.61
C PHE A 45 7.49 6.65 7.29
N ASN A 46 8.21 7.57 6.66
CA ASN A 46 9.40 8.19 7.26
C ASN A 46 9.07 8.92 8.57
N SER A 47 7.91 9.58 8.63
CA SER A 47 7.45 10.28 9.84
C SER A 47 7.09 9.34 11.00
N SER A 48 6.85 8.05 10.72
CA SER A 48 6.61 7.05 11.77
C SER A 48 7.86 6.72 12.60
N GLY A 49 9.05 7.03 12.07
CA GLY A 49 10.33 6.70 12.71
C GLY A 49 10.64 5.20 12.77
N LEU A 50 9.87 4.35 12.09
CA LEU A 50 10.11 2.91 12.03
C LEU A 50 11.25 2.58 11.05
N PRO A 51 12.12 1.60 11.37
CA PRO A 51 13.14 1.15 10.43
C PRO A 51 12.52 0.39 9.25
N LEU A 52 13.00 0.66 8.03
CA LEU A 52 12.68 -0.14 6.85
C LEU A 52 13.72 -1.25 6.68
N ASN A 53 13.36 -2.49 7.04
CA ASN A 53 14.25 -3.64 6.85
C ASN A 53 14.09 -4.32 5.49
N ILE A 54 12.85 -4.41 4.98
CA ILE A 54 12.51 -5.11 3.74
C ILE A 54 11.45 -4.29 2.99
N LEU A 55 11.65 -4.13 1.68
CA LEU A 55 10.66 -3.59 0.75
C LEU A 55 10.26 -4.69 -0.24
N ILE A 56 8.96 -4.97 -0.33
CA ILE A 56 8.41 -5.96 -1.27
C ILE A 56 7.54 -5.23 -2.30
N ASN A 57 8.05 -5.04 -3.51
CA ASN A 57 7.30 -4.45 -4.63
C ASN A 57 6.48 -5.54 -5.31
N ASN A 58 5.33 -5.88 -4.72
CA ASN A 58 4.46 -6.96 -5.19
C ASN A 58 3.24 -6.48 -6.00
N ALA A 59 2.77 -5.25 -5.75
CA ALA A 59 1.52 -4.78 -6.36
C ALA A 59 1.66 -4.64 -7.88
N GLY A 60 0.68 -5.17 -8.60
CA GLY A 60 0.56 -5.10 -10.05
C GLY A 60 -0.90 -5.28 -10.47
N ILE A 61 -1.24 -4.69 -11.61
CA ILE A 61 -2.53 -4.86 -12.29
C ILE A 61 -2.30 -5.60 -13.61
N MET A 62 -3.32 -6.31 -14.10
CA MET A 62 -3.23 -7.09 -15.33
C MET A 62 -4.59 -7.09 -16.03
N ALA A 63 -4.58 -7.23 -17.36
CA ALA A 63 -5.79 -7.30 -18.19
C ALA A 63 -6.70 -6.06 -18.05
N CYS A 64 -6.09 -4.90 -17.81
CA CYS A 64 -6.78 -3.62 -17.79
C CYS A 64 -6.87 -3.05 -19.22
N PRO A 65 -7.97 -2.37 -19.60
CA PRO A 65 -7.97 -1.52 -20.78
C PRO A 65 -6.89 -0.45 -20.69
N PHE A 66 -6.39 0.04 -21.83
CA PHE A 66 -5.45 1.16 -21.86
C PHE A 66 -6.02 2.35 -21.08
N MET A 67 -5.26 2.81 -20.09
CA MET A 67 -5.57 3.98 -19.29
C MET A 67 -4.28 4.72 -18.99
N LEU A 68 -4.40 6.03 -18.77
CA LEU A 68 -3.32 6.85 -18.26
C LEU A 68 -3.51 7.05 -16.76
N SER A 69 -2.41 6.92 -16.02
CA SER A 69 -2.26 7.37 -14.65
C SER A 69 -2.47 8.88 -14.51
N LYS A 70 -2.56 9.36 -13.27
CA LYS A 70 -2.62 10.81 -12.99
C LYS A 70 -1.38 11.56 -13.50
N ASP A 71 -0.28 10.84 -13.70
CA ASP A 71 1.00 11.37 -14.17
C ASP A 71 1.19 11.21 -15.70
N ASN A 72 0.12 10.88 -16.45
CA ASN A 72 0.14 10.64 -17.91
C ASN A 72 1.06 9.49 -18.37
N ILE A 73 1.27 8.49 -17.52
CA ILE A 73 1.98 7.24 -17.82
C ILE A 73 0.96 6.10 -17.97
N GLU A 74 1.19 5.18 -18.91
CA GLU A 74 0.33 4.01 -19.11
C GLU A 74 0.27 3.09 -17.87
N LEU A 75 -0.91 2.51 -17.64
CA LEU A 75 -1.25 1.64 -16.50
C LEU A 75 -1.55 0.21 -16.93
#